data_AF-A0A815SWV0-F1
#
_entry.id   AF-A0A815SWV0-F1
#
_cell.length_a   1.000
_cell.length_b   1.000
_cell.length_c   1.000
_cell.angle_alpha   90.00
_cell.angle_beta   90.00
_cell.angle_gamma   90.00
#
_symmetry.space_group_name_H-M   'P 1'
#
loop_
_entity.id
_entity.type
_entity.pdbx_description
1 polymer ?
#
loop_
_entity_poly.entity_id
_entity_poly.type
_entity_poly.pdbx_seq_one_letter_code
_entity_poly.pdbx_strand_id
1 'polypeptide(L)'
;YPDYFSNATELTINSFENESHISISTILNTIFPLKQLTKITIAHCIFPFEQLLQLLCVLPNLHEIKYYLSFFIGIDLKLIKENENFQHASTQNKVKRLEILPEGCTIEQFQFILYLFPQLEYLHVGMGKVEIETFIPYLSSKPFSQTHPLFFLHIGQLRKKSIPQLNRLMKLNHLHDYYLIKIVYCDLYLWW
;
A
#
# COMPACT_ATOMS: atom_id res chain seq x y z
N TYR A 1 -26.98 0.02 -20.47
CA TYR A 1 -26.18 -1.21 -20.63
C TYR A 1 -26.61 -2.17 -19.54
N PRO A 2 -26.73 -3.48 -19.81
CA PRO A 2 -27.01 -4.45 -18.75
C PRO A 2 -25.81 -4.47 -17.78
N ASP A 3 -26.07 -4.31 -16.49
CA ASP A 3 -25.05 -4.47 -15.45
C ASP A 3 -24.74 -5.96 -15.29
N TYR A 4 -23.87 -6.49 -16.15
CA TYR A 4 -23.49 -7.91 -16.16
C TYR A 4 -22.91 -8.38 -14.81
N PHE A 5 -22.45 -7.45 -13.97
CA PHE A 5 -21.84 -7.72 -12.68
C PHE A 5 -22.39 -6.80 -11.58
N SER A 6 -23.70 -6.62 -11.49
CA SER A 6 -24.38 -5.76 -10.51
C SER A 6 -24.15 -6.10 -9.04
N ASN A 7 -23.54 -7.25 -8.73
CA ASN A 7 -23.22 -7.67 -7.36
C ASN A 7 -21.71 -7.86 -7.11
N ALA A 8 -20.85 -7.58 -8.10
CA ALA A 8 -19.41 -7.78 -7.95
C ALA A 8 -18.77 -6.69 -7.07
N THR A 9 -18.31 -7.07 -5.89
CA THR A 9 -17.62 -6.18 -4.93
C THR A 9 -16.10 -6.27 -4.99
N GLU A 10 -15.57 -7.25 -5.72
CA GLU A 10 -14.13 -7.48 -5.87
C GLU A 10 -13.74 -7.45 -7.35
N LEU A 11 -12.62 -6.79 -7.65
CA LEU A 11 -12.03 -6.76 -8.98
C LEU A 11 -10.58 -7.24 -8.92
N THR A 12 -10.20 -8.11 -9.85
CA THR A 12 -8.80 -8.48 -10.09
C THR A 12 -8.36 -8.04 -11.48
N ILE A 13 -7.31 -7.22 -11.55
CA ILE A 13 -6.69 -6.74 -12.78
C ILE A 13 -5.42 -7.57 -13.00
N ASN A 14 -5.51 -8.58 -13.87
CA ASN A 14 -4.38 -9.47 -14.21
C ASN A 14 -3.60 -9.00 -15.44
N SER A 15 -4.27 -8.27 -16.35
CA SER A 15 -3.69 -7.72 -17.56
C SER A 15 -4.15 -6.28 -17.75
N PHE A 16 -3.24 -5.41 -18.17
CA PHE A 16 -3.55 -4.03 -18.55
C PHE A 16 -2.70 -3.64 -19.76
N GLU A 17 -3.35 -3.58 -20.93
CA GLU A 17 -2.74 -3.10 -22.16
C GLU A 17 -2.95 -1.59 -22.26
N ASN A 18 -1.86 -0.83 -22.12
CA ASN A 18 -1.87 0.64 -22.16
C ASN A 18 -1.97 1.19 -23.59
N GLU A 19 -2.70 0.51 -24.47
CA GLU A 19 -2.82 0.88 -25.89
C GLU A 19 -3.87 1.98 -26.11
N SER A 20 -4.83 2.12 -25.20
CA SER A 20 -5.79 3.21 -25.22
C SER A 20 -5.37 4.33 -24.28
N HIS A 21 -5.37 5.59 -24.74
CA HIS A 21 -5.29 6.78 -23.87
C HIS A 21 -6.49 6.92 -22.89
N ILE A 22 -7.37 5.92 -22.84
CA ILE A 22 -8.57 5.89 -22.02
C ILE A 22 -8.22 5.33 -20.64
N SER A 23 -8.71 5.99 -19.58
CA SER A 23 -8.50 5.49 -18.22
C SER A 23 -9.20 4.16 -18.00
N ILE A 24 -8.58 3.30 -17.20
CA ILE A 24 -9.19 2.04 -16.78
C ILE A 24 -10.51 2.28 -16.02
N SER A 25 -10.61 3.38 -15.27
CA SER A 25 -11.85 3.78 -14.60
C SER A 25 -12.98 4.00 -15.60
N THR A 26 -12.71 4.62 -16.75
CA THR A 26 -13.71 4.85 -17.80
C THR A 26 -14.17 3.53 -18.38
N ILE A 27 -13.23 2.62 -18.69
CA ILE A 27 -13.52 1.30 -19.24
C ILE A 27 -14.38 0.50 -18.25
N LEU A 28 -13.94 0.36 -17.00
CA LEU A 28 -14.63 -0.45 -16.00
C LEU A 28 -16.04 0.10 -15.68
N ASN A 29 -16.22 1.43 -15.67
CA ASN A 29 -17.52 2.05 -15.41
C ASN A 29 -18.57 1.73 -16.51
N THR A 30 -18.15 1.26 -17.68
CA THR A 30 -19.08 0.76 -18.71
C THR A 30 -19.48 -0.70 -18.52
N ILE A 31 -18.71 -1.46 -17.72
CA ILE A 31 -18.84 -2.91 -17.56
C ILE A 31 -19.62 -3.24 -16.28
N PHE A 32 -19.37 -2.51 -15.18
CA PHE A 32 -20.06 -2.73 -13.92
C PHE A 32 -20.05 -1.48 -13.02
N PRO A 33 -20.99 -1.38 -12.06
CA PRO A 33 -21.09 -0.23 -11.16
C PRO A 33 -19.93 -0.16 -10.16
N LEU A 34 -18.94 0.70 -10.46
CA LEU A 34 -17.72 0.89 -9.67
C LEU A 34 -17.95 1.20 -8.18
N LYS A 35 -19.06 1.87 -7.85
CA LYS A 35 -19.38 2.30 -6.47
C LYS A 35 -19.52 1.15 -5.48
N GLN A 36 -19.78 -0.07 -5.94
CA GLN A 36 -19.94 -1.23 -5.06
C GLN A 36 -18.62 -1.96 -4.76
N LEU A 37 -17.52 -1.62 -5.47
CA LEU A 37 -16.24 -2.27 -5.23
C LEU A 37 -15.71 -1.89 -3.85
N THR A 38 -15.41 -2.92 -3.07
CA THR A 38 -14.77 -2.82 -1.76
C THR A 38 -13.33 -3.28 -1.79
N LYS A 39 -12.94 -4.05 -2.82
CA LYS A 39 -11.61 -4.62 -2.95
C LYS A 39 -11.10 -4.63 -4.38
N ILE A 40 -9.83 -4.26 -4.54
CA ILE A 40 -9.10 -4.37 -5.81
C ILE A 40 -7.82 -5.17 -5.60
N THR A 41 -7.57 -6.09 -6.51
CA THR A 41 -6.31 -6.80 -6.63
C THR A 41 -5.67 -6.46 -7.97
N ILE A 42 -4.46 -5.91 -7.96
CA ILE A 42 -3.66 -5.61 -9.15
C ILE A 42 -2.53 -6.63 -9.20
N ALA A 43 -2.66 -7.57 -10.13
CA ALA A 43 -1.68 -8.63 -10.40
C ALA A 43 -0.88 -8.38 -11.69
N HIS A 44 -1.10 -7.23 -12.34
CA HIS A 44 -0.39 -6.85 -13.54
C HIS A 44 1.01 -6.29 -13.24
N CYS A 45 2.02 -6.70 -14.01
CA CYS A 45 3.44 -6.41 -13.74
C CYS A 45 3.80 -4.92 -13.73
N ILE A 46 3.19 -4.16 -14.62
CA ILE A 46 3.50 -2.76 -14.85
C ILE A 46 2.18 -1.99 -14.93
N PHE A 47 1.38 -2.09 -13.87
CA PHE A 47 0.18 -1.28 -13.79
C PHE A 47 0.58 0.17 -13.45
N PRO A 48 0.23 1.17 -14.28
CA PRO A 48 0.65 2.55 -14.05
C PRO A 48 -0.01 3.12 -12.79
N PHE A 49 0.77 3.80 -11.98
CA PHE A 49 0.28 4.37 -10.72
C PHE A 49 -0.78 5.45 -10.94
N GLU A 50 -0.68 6.22 -12.02
CA GLU A 50 -1.68 7.22 -12.41
C GLU A 50 -3.05 6.58 -12.65
N GLN A 51 -3.09 5.35 -13.18
CA GLN A 51 -4.34 4.60 -13.36
C GLN A 51 -4.92 4.18 -12.00
N LEU A 52 -4.07 3.86 -11.02
CA LEU A 52 -4.51 3.61 -9.64
C LEU A 52 -5.11 4.88 -9.03
N LEU A 53 -4.46 6.04 -9.18
CA LEU A 53 -4.99 7.31 -8.67
C LEU A 53 -6.36 7.64 -9.27
N GLN A 54 -6.51 7.47 -10.58
CA GLN A 54 -7.79 7.67 -11.26
C GLN A 54 -8.88 6.71 -10.77
N LEU A 55 -8.52 5.46 -10.45
CA LEU A 55 -9.43 4.52 -9.81
C LEU A 55 -9.83 4.98 -8.41
N LEU A 56 -8.88 5.41 -7.58
CA LEU A 56 -9.16 5.89 -6.23
C LEU A 56 -10.16 7.06 -6.22
N CYS A 57 -10.11 7.94 -7.23
CA CYS A 57 -11.04 9.06 -7.36
C CYS A 57 -12.51 8.63 -7.60
N VAL A 58 -12.75 7.42 -8.14
CA VAL A 58 -14.10 6.98 -8.54
C VAL A 58 -14.62 5.78 -7.74
N LEU A 59 -13.85 5.30 -6.75
CA LEU A 59 -14.16 4.13 -5.93
C LEU A 59 -14.38 4.51 -4.46
N PRO A 60 -15.52 5.15 -4.13
CA PRO A 60 -15.75 5.75 -2.81
C PRO A 60 -15.92 4.74 -1.66
N ASN A 61 -16.03 3.44 -1.98
CA ASN A 61 -16.21 2.35 -1.02
C ASN A 61 -15.06 1.34 -1.06
N LEU A 62 -13.95 1.66 -1.75
CA LEU A 62 -12.78 0.82 -1.76
C LEU A 62 -12.11 0.82 -0.38
N HIS A 63 -11.96 -0.37 0.20
CA HIS A 63 -11.39 -0.57 1.52
C HIS A 63 -10.09 -1.38 1.48
N GLU A 64 -9.95 -2.25 0.48
CA GLU A 64 -8.80 -3.14 0.37
C GLU A 64 -8.13 -3.03 -1.00
N ILE A 65 -6.81 -2.86 -0.98
CA ILE A 65 -5.98 -2.91 -2.18
C ILE A 65 -4.90 -3.95 -1.96
N LYS A 66 -4.78 -4.86 -2.93
CA LYS A 66 -3.67 -5.80 -3.01
C LYS A 66 -2.92 -5.59 -4.31
N TYR A 67 -1.62 -5.44 -4.22
CA TYR A 67 -0.72 -5.18 -5.34
C TYR A 67 0.38 -6.24 -5.31
N TYR A 68 0.46 -7.07 -6.35
CA TYR A 68 1.36 -8.23 -6.36
C TYR A 68 2.71 -7.96 -7.01
N LEU A 69 2.88 -6.80 -7.65
CA LEU A 69 4.08 -6.45 -8.41
C LEU A 69 4.47 -5.00 -8.10
N SER A 70 5.48 -4.48 -8.77
CA SER A 70 6.11 -3.21 -8.39
C SER A 70 5.11 -2.02 -8.44
N PHE A 71 4.81 -1.48 -7.27
CA PHE A 71 3.90 -0.38 -7.01
C PHE A 71 4.50 0.97 -7.42
N PHE A 72 5.83 1.14 -7.31
CA PHE A 72 6.50 2.43 -7.51
C PHE A 72 7.25 2.59 -8.86
N ILE A 73 6.97 1.75 -9.87
CA ILE A 73 7.68 1.84 -11.16
C ILE A 73 7.39 3.17 -11.86
N GLY A 74 8.47 3.89 -12.20
CA GLY A 74 8.39 5.08 -13.06
C GLY A 74 7.78 6.31 -12.39
N ILE A 75 7.60 6.28 -11.07
CA ILE A 75 7.00 7.39 -10.32
C ILE A 75 8.08 8.33 -9.78
N ASP A 76 7.95 9.61 -10.10
CA ASP A 76 8.60 10.66 -9.32
C ASP A 76 7.67 11.09 -8.18
N LEU A 77 8.04 10.72 -6.94
CA LEU A 77 7.22 10.97 -5.75
C LEU A 77 7.01 12.46 -5.45
N LYS A 78 7.87 13.36 -5.96
CA LYS A 78 7.70 14.81 -5.78
C LYS A 78 6.69 15.34 -6.78
N LEU A 79 6.86 15.00 -8.05
CA LEU A 79 5.95 15.44 -9.11
C LEU A 79 4.54 14.88 -8.93
N ILE A 80 4.41 13.61 -8.54
CA ILE A 80 3.10 12.98 -8.38
C ILE A 80 2.28 13.61 -7.24
N LYS A 81 2.93 14.17 -6.21
CA LYS A 81 2.24 14.87 -5.12
C LYS A 81 1.57 16.15 -5.59
N GLU A 82 2.05 16.77 -6.66
CA GLU A 82 1.45 17.98 -7.23
C GLU A 82 0.24 17.66 -8.14
N ASN A 83 -0.01 16.38 -8.42
CA ASN A 83 -1.10 15.94 -9.27
C ASN A 83 -2.47 16.12 -8.60
N GLU A 84 -3.45 16.66 -9.33
CA GLU A 84 -4.80 16.88 -8.82
C GLU A 84 -5.52 15.58 -8.40
N ASN A 85 -5.36 14.50 -9.17
CA ASN A 85 -5.92 13.19 -8.78
C ASN A 85 -5.26 12.67 -7.51
N PHE A 86 -3.97 12.95 -7.31
CA PHE A 86 -3.29 12.58 -6.08
C PHE A 86 -3.86 13.35 -4.88
N GLN A 87 -4.00 14.66 -4.98
CA GLN A 87 -4.58 15.50 -3.92
C GLN A 87 -6.03 15.13 -3.60
N HIS A 88 -6.81 14.77 -4.62
CA HIS A 88 -8.17 14.28 -4.42
C HIS A 88 -8.18 12.91 -3.74
N ALA A 89 -7.42 11.94 -4.28
CA ALA A 89 -7.35 10.60 -3.75
C ALA A 89 -6.88 10.60 -2.30
N SER A 90 -5.83 11.35 -1.96
CA SER A 90 -5.23 11.41 -0.62
C SER A 90 -6.16 11.94 0.47
N THR A 91 -7.25 12.60 0.12
CA THR A 91 -8.22 13.14 1.09
C THR A 91 -9.52 12.36 1.15
N GLN A 92 -9.92 11.71 0.06
CA GLN A 92 -11.25 11.12 -0.08
C GLN A 92 -11.29 9.59 0.04
N ASN A 93 -10.18 8.89 -0.22
CA ASN A 93 -10.21 7.44 -0.23
C ASN A 93 -10.44 6.86 1.19
N LYS A 94 -11.03 5.65 1.24
CA LYS A 94 -11.35 4.93 2.48
C LYS A 94 -10.59 3.61 2.61
N VAL A 95 -9.43 3.54 1.98
CA VAL A 95 -8.61 2.33 1.99
C VAL A 95 -8.06 2.13 3.40
N LYS A 96 -8.40 0.99 3.99
CA LYS A 96 -7.99 0.57 5.32
C LYS A 96 -6.92 -0.50 5.28
N ARG A 97 -6.87 -1.29 4.20
CA ARG A 97 -5.92 -2.38 4.02
C ARG A 97 -5.17 -2.22 2.71
N LEU A 98 -3.85 -2.17 2.80
CA LEU A 98 -2.95 -2.16 1.65
C LEU A 98 -1.93 -3.28 1.77
N GLU A 99 -1.82 -4.10 0.74
CA GLU A 99 -0.78 -5.12 0.60
C GLU A 99 0.02 -4.86 -0.66
N ILE A 100 1.31 -4.58 -0.51
CA ILE A 100 2.28 -4.45 -1.61
C ILE A 100 3.29 -5.58 -1.46
N LEU A 101 3.14 -6.57 -2.31
CA LEU A 101 4.02 -7.75 -2.44
C LEU A 101 4.73 -7.58 -3.78
N PRO A 102 6.01 -7.93 -4.02
CA PRO A 102 7.17 -8.20 -3.17
C PRO A 102 8.13 -6.99 -3.03
N GLU A 103 7.68 -5.78 -3.39
CA GLU A 103 8.57 -4.64 -3.58
C GLU A 103 9.22 -4.19 -2.26
N GLY A 104 10.53 -3.90 -2.32
CA GLY A 104 11.26 -3.29 -1.22
C GLY A 104 10.84 -1.83 -1.09
N CYS A 105 10.14 -1.51 -0.01
CA CYS A 105 9.70 -0.17 0.32
C CYS A 105 10.80 0.63 1.04
N THR A 106 11.13 1.81 0.53
CA THR A 106 11.99 2.78 1.23
C THR A 106 11.19 3.55 2.29
N ILE A 107 11.88 4.25 3.19
CA ILE A 107 11.21 5.14 4.17
C ILE A 107 10.39 6.22 3.46
N GLU A 108 10.89 6.79 2.37
CA GLU A 108 10.18 7.84 1.61
C GLU A 108 8.90 7.29 0.99
N GLN A 109 8.96 6.08 0.42
CA GLN A 109 7.80 5.38 -0.13
C GLN A 109 6.78 5.02 0.97
N PHE A 110 7.24 4.59 2.13
CA PHE A 110 6.38 4.33 3.28
C PHE A 110 5.64 5.59 3.72
N GLN A 111 6.34 6.72 3.87
CA GLN A 111 5.73 8.01 4.20
C GLN A 111 4.74 8.47 3.13
N PHE A 112 5.07 8.24 1.86
CA PHE A 112 4.19 8.51 0.74
C PHE A 112 2.89 7.70 0.81
N ILE A 113 2.97 6.41 1.12
CA ILE A 113 1.81 5.52 1.31
C ILE A 113 0.90 6.08 2.41
N LEU A 114 1.46 6.43 3.57
CA LEU A 114 0.66 6.97 4.67
C LEU A 114 -0.01 8.31 4.30
N TYR A 115 0.65 9.12 3.49
CA TYR A 115 0.05 10.37 3.01
C TYR A 115 -1.09 10.12 2.02
N LEU A 116 -0.92 9.14 1.13
CA LEU A 116 -1.95 8.78 0.16
C LEU A 116 -3.15 8.07 0.81
N PHE A 117 -2.94 7.27 1.85
CA PHE A 117 -3.99 6.48 2.48
C PHE A 117 -4.16 6.89 3.95
N PRO A 118 -4.79 8.05 4.24
CA PRO A 118 -4.84 8.60 5.60
C PRO A 118 -5.68 7.76 6.58
N GLN A 119 -6.51 6.85 6.08
CA GLN A 119 -7.33 5.92 6.88
C GLN A 119 -6.73 4.52 6.97
N LEU A 120 -5.47 4.34 6.52
CA LEU A 120 -4.84 3.03 6.47
C LEU A 120 -4.62 2.48 7.88
N GLU A 121 -5.18 1.29 8.11
CA GLU A 121 -5.19 0.57 9.37
C GLU A 121 -4.21 -0.62 9.33
N TYR A 122 -4.10 -1.26 8.16
CA TYR A 122 -3.25 -2.41 7.87
C TYR A 122 -2.35 -2.10 6.66
N LEU A 123 -1.04 -2.31 6.83
CA LEU A 123 -0.07 -2.23 5.76
C LEU A 123 0.81 -3.49 5.73
N HIS A 124 0.89 -4.13 4.57
CA HIS A 124 1.90 -5.14 4.29
C HIS A 124 2.79 -4.66 3.14
N VAL A 125 4.10 -4.59 3.40
CA VAL A 125 5.12 -4.22 2.41
C VAL A 125 6.34 -5.12 2.51
N GLY A 126 7.12 -5.24 1.44
CA GLY A 126 8.50 -5.72 1.54
C GLY A 126 9.42 -4.60 2.00
N MET A 127 10.54 -4.92 2.66
CA MET A 127 11.63 -3.97 2.88
C MET A 127 12.98 -4.64 2.68
N GLY A 128 13.89 -3.94 2.01
CA GLY A 128 15.27 -4.38 1.86
C GLY A 128 16.04 -4.32 3.18
N LYS A 129 17.23 -4.95 3.20
CA LYS A 129 18.07 -4.99 4.40
C LYS A 129 18.52 -3.57 4.83
N VAL A 130 18.89 -2.73 3.88
CA VAL A 130 19.40 -1.38 4.19
C VAL A 130 18.25 -0.50 4.72
N GLU A 131 17.08 -0.68 4.15
CA GLU A 131 15.85 0.03 4.48
C GLU A 131 15.38 -0.36 5.88
N ILE A 132 15.37 -1.65 6.24
CA ILE A 132 14.94 -2.05 7.59
C ILE A 132 15.87 -1.53 8.70
N GLU A 133 17.18 -1.44 8.44
CA GLU A 133 18.15 -0.92 9.40
C GLU A 133 17.93 0.58 9.71
N THR A 134 17.39 1.33 8.74
CA THR A 134 17.03 2.74 8.89
C THR A 134 15.58 2.92 9.37
N PHE A 135 14.69 2.00 9.03
CA PHE A 135 13.27 2.03 9.38
C PHE A 135 13.02 1.78 10.86
N ILE A 136 13.76 0.87 11.51
CA ILE A 136 13.57 0.57 12.94
C ILE A 136 13.85 1.78 13.86
N PRO A 137 14.98 2.51 13.71
CA PRO A 137 15.18 3.77 14.44
C PRO A 137 14.07 4.80 14.16
N TYR A 138 13.63 4.88 12.90
CA TYR A 138 12.56 5.79 12.50
C TYR A 138 11.23 5.49 13.24
N LEU A 139 10.83 4.22 13.31
CA LEU A 139 9.65 3.77 14.09
C LEU A 139 9.72 4.11 15.58
N SER A 140 10.92 4.13 16.14
CA SER A 140 11.14 4.41 17.56
C SER A 140 11.21 5.92 17.85
N SER A 141 11.59 6.72 16.84
CA SER A 141 11.73 8.18 16.96
C SER A 141 10.40 8.94 16.96
N LYS A 142 9.32 8.33 16.45
CA LYS A 142 7.99 8.94 16.35
C LYS A 142 6.92 7.86 16.58
N PRO A 143 6.16 7.90 17.68
CA PRO A 143 5.03 6.99 17.84
C PRO A 143 3.93 7.38 16.83
N PHE A 144 3.77 6.62 15.74
CA PHE A 144 2.80 6.92 14.69
C PHE A 144 1.35 6.84 15.16
N SER A 145 1.10 6.09 16.24
CA SER A 145 -0.24 5.91 16.82
C SER A 145 -0.93 7.24 17.18
N GLN A 146 -0.17 8.33 17.30
CA GLN A 146 -0.73 9.67 17.55
C GLN A 146 -1.11 10.44 16.28
N THR A 147 -0.58 10.06 15.11
CA THR A 147 -0.70 10.85 13.87
C THR A 147 -1.37 10.10 12.72
N HIS A 148 -1.42 8.77 12.77
CA HIS A 148 -2.00 7.94 11.71
C HIS A 148 -2.74 6.74 12.32
N PRO A 149 -3.91 6.31 11.78
CA PRO A 149 -4.67 5.16 12.28
C PRO A 149 -4.03 3.78 12.01
N LEU A 150 -2.76 3.75 11.56
CA LEU A 150 -2.10 2.49 11.23
C LEU A 150 -1.85 1.73 12.54
N PHE A 151 -2.54 0.59 12.71
CA PHE A 151 -2.41 -0.27 13.89
C PHE A 151 -1.83 -1.66 13.55
N PHE A 152 -1.49 -1.90 12.28
CA PHE A 152 -0.79 -3.13 11.91
C PHE A 152 0.18 -2.89 10.75
N LEU A 153 1.42 -3.32 10.95
CA LEU A 153 2.46 -3.32 9.94
C LEU A 153 3.09 -4.71 9.81
N HIS A 154 3.03 -5.26 8.61
CA HIS A 154 3.69 -6.49 8.21
C HIS A 154 4.81 -6.16 7.22
N ILE A 155 6.04 -6.49 7.59
CA ILE A 155 7.21 -6.38 6.73
C ILE A 155 7.62 -7.78 6.31
N GLY A 156 7.33 -8.10 5.05
CA GLY A 156 7.59 -9.40 4.46
C GLY A 156 9.01 -9.56 3.90
N GLN A 157 9.38 -10.81 3.62
CA GLN A 157 10.57 -11.17 2.83
C GLN A 157 11.92 -10.80 3.45
N LEU A 158 12.01 -10.83 4.79
CA LEU A 158 13.30 -10.62 5.44
C LEU A 158 14.23 -11.79 5.11
N ARG A 159 15.51 -11.52 4.97
CA ARG A 159 16.50 -12.58 4.80
C ARG A 159 16.70 -13.25 6.16
N LYS A 160 16.61 -14.57 6.26
CA LYS A 160 16.83 -15.32 7.53
C LYS A 160 18.11 -14.89 8.27
N LYS A 161 19.19 -14.62 7.51
CA LYS A 161 20.48 -14.15 8.05
C LYS A 161 20.47 -12.76 8.69
N SER A 162 19.48 -11.91 8.38
CA SER A 162 19.35 -10.57 8.99
C SER A 162 18.54 -10.57 10.30
N ILE A 163 17.84 -11.66 10.63
CA ILE A 163 16.99 -11.74 11.84
C ILE A 163 17.78 -11.46 13.14
N PRO A 164 18.99 -12.01 13.39
CA PRO A 164 19.74 -11.71 14.61
C PRO A 164 20.10 -10.22 14.72
N GLN A 165 20.46 -9.59 13.60
CA GLN A 165 20.79 -8.17 13.54
C GLN A 165 19.55 -7.31 13.77
N LEU A 166 18.41 -7.67 13.18
CA LEU A 166 17.13 -7.02 13.40
C LEU A 166 16.70 -7.09 14.86
N ASN A 167 16.79 -8.26 15.49
CA ASN A 167 16.52 -8.42 16.93
C ASN A 167 17.40 -7.53 17.79
N ARG A 168 18.69 -7.39 17.45
CA ARG A 168 19.60 -6.47 18.15
C ARG A 168 19.15 -5.02 17.97
N LEU A 169 18.79 -4.61 16.76
CA LEU A 169 18.32 -3.25 16.47
C LEU A 169 17.02 -2.91 17.22
N MET A 170 16.04 -3.82 17.22
CA MET A 170 14.78 -3.61 17.95
C MET A 170 14.99 -3.46 19.45
N LYS A 171 15.92 -4.23 20.04
CA LYS A 171 16.32 -4.09 21.45
C LYS A 171 17.01 -2.77 21.74
N LEU A 172 17.97 -2.37 20.89
CA LEU A 172 18.72 -1.13 21.05
C LEU A 172 17.82 0.12 20.95
N ASN A 173 16.76 0.06 20.13
CA ASN A 173 15.83 1.16 19.96
C ASN A 173 14.57 1.03 20.83
N HIS A 174 14.54 0.11 21.79
CA HIS A 174 13.41 -0.06 22.72
C HIS A 174 12.06 -0.28 22.02
N LEU A 175 12.04 -0.93 20.85
CA LEU A 175 10.84 -1.05 20.03
C LEU A 175 9.73 -1.85 20.75
N HIS A 176 10.09 -2.80 21.61
CA HIS A 176 9.12 -3.56 22.40
C HIS A 176 8.33 -2.72 23.42
N ASP A 177 8.79 -1.52 23.75
CA ASP A 177 8.10 -0.62 24.69
C ASP A 177 6.89 0.05 24.03
N TYR A 178 6.85 0.06 22.69
CA TYR A 178 5.81 0.73 21.90
C TYR A 178 5.00 -0.24 21.03
N TYR A 179 5.53 -1.43 20.75
CA TYR A 179 4.94 -2.35 19.80
C TYR A 179 4.88 -3.76 20.38
N LEU A 180 3.78 -4.47 20.11
CA LEU A 180 3.80 -5.93 20.10
C LEU A 180 4.54 -6.35 18.82
N ILE A 181 5.57 -7.18 18.97
CA ILE A 181 6.44 -7.57 17.86
C ILE A 181 6.48 -9.09 17.76
N LYS A 182 6.32 -9.61 16.54
CA LYS A 182 6.53 -11.03 16.26
C LYS A 182 7.34 -11.21 14.99
N ILE A 183 8.26 -12.17 14.99
CA ILE A 183 8.94 -12.63 13.78
C ILE A 183 8.52 -14.06 13.50
N VAL A 184 7.93 -14.33 12.34
CA VAL A 184 7.49 -15.66 11.92
C VAL A 184 7.89 -15.89 10.47
N TYR A 185 8.52 -17.03 10.16
CA TYR A 185 8.92 -17.41 8.79
C TYR A 185 9.67 -16.32 7.98
N CYS A 186 10.50 -15.51 8.66
CA CYS A 186 11.22 -14.37 8.08
C CYS A 186 10.35 -13.16 7.70
N ASP A 187 9.19 -13.03 8.33
CA ASP A 187 8.38 -11.82 8.30
C ASP A 187 8.40 -11.17 9.67
N LEU A 188 8.39 -9.83 9.70
CA LEU A 188 8.26 -9.02 10.90
C LEU A 188 6.83 -8.47 10.97
N TYR A 189 6.19 -8.66 12.10
CA TYR A 189 4.86 -8.16 12.40
C TYR A 189 4.93 -7.21 13.58
N LEU A 190 4.29 -6.05 13.42
CA LEU A 190 4.23 -4.98 14.41
C LEU A 190 2.76 -4.60 14.63
N TRP A 191 2.33 -4.61 15.88
CA TRP A 191 1.05 -4.06 16.34
C TRP A 191 1.33 -2.98 17.40
N TRP A 192 0.45 -1.99 17.50
CA TRP A 192 0.58 -0.76 18.28
C TRP A 192 -0.53 -0.76 19.34
#